data_AF-A0A927H2U5-F1
#
_entry.id   AF-A0A927H2U5-F1
#
_cell.length_a   1.000
_cell.length_b   1.000
_cell.length_c   1.000
_cell.angle_alpha   90.00
_cell.angle_beta   90.00
_cell.angle_gamma   90.00
#
_symmetry.space_group_name_H-M   'P 1'
#
loop_
_entity.id
_entity.type
_entity.pdbx_description
1 polymer ?
#
loop_
_entity_poly.entity_id
_entity_poly.type
_entity_poly.pdbx_seq_one_letter_code
_entity_poly.pdbx_strand_id
1 'polypeptide(L)'
;MVMFEHPGLKWGSFAIAIAASLLLLGWIARGKQEHEPYLFLKLFGYSALGASTFILNGIRLPVGFLLYLLFLARPRTNPKVKRRAALFGLCLFLLNAAAPTWERMIYERDITVAAPAGNLFAIDFRHHWQSVTSKLAITGDTRLERFEARYKSDGDLQRLRYEWIEKRSDGFIYYRAELDPGKSKVIVKRNRLDGGWVQFDRSIPVSRFLQKLDDTELASLKPSTDFPYYSLKADGASVNYGIKNTKSFILRETGISPIEPSRLPVLGYWLAACGSGSPHGCDERADYLFDS
;
A
#
# COMPACT_ATOMS: atom_id res chain seq x y z
N MET A 1 3.39 19.40 -3.56
CA MET A 1 2.06 20.02 -3.41
C MET A 1 1.25 19.12 -2.49
N VAL A 2 1.39 19.37 -1.19
CA VAL A 2 0.84 18.57 -0.09
C VAL A 2 -0.59 19.07 0.14
N MET A 3 -1.59 18.23 -0.15
CA MET A 3 -2.94 18.48 0.33
C MET A 3 -2.93 18.18 1.82
N PHE A 4 -2.73 19.23 2.62
CA PHE A 4 -3.08 19.24 4.02
C PHE A 4 -4.58 18.91 4.13
N GLU A 5 -4.92 17.74 4.67
CA GLU A 5 -6.28 17.45 5.12
C GLU A 5 -6.58 18.32 6.36
N HIS A 6 -6.92 19.59 6.13
CA HIS A 6 -7.46 20.45 7.17
C HIS A 6 -8.87 19.94 7.56
N PRO A 7 -9.20 19.84 8.86
CA PRO A 7 -10.54 19.47 9.31
C PRO A 7 -11.64 20.40 8.77
N GLY A 8 -11.31 21.66 8.46
CA GLY A 8 -12.23 22.60 7.79
C GLY A 8 -12.61 22.23 6.34
N LEU A 9 -11.76 21.45 5.64
CA LEU A 9 -12.01 21.03 4.25
C LEU A 9 -13.14 19.99 4.17
N LYS A 10 -13.29 19.16 5.21
CA LYS A 10 -14.39 18.17 5.31
C LYS A 10 -15.75 18.84 5.49
N TRP A 11 -15.82 19.95 6.24
CA TRP A 11 -17.06 20.73 6.38
C TRP A 11 -17.45 21.45 5.08
N GLY A 12 -16.48 22.02 4.35
CA GLY A 12 -16.74 22.69 3.07
C GLY A 12 -17.27 21.74 2.00
N SER A 13 -16.67 20.56 1.87
CA SER A 13 -17.11 19.53 0.91
C SER A 13 -18.48 18.93 1.27
N PHE A 14 -18.78 18.77 2.56
CA PHE A 14 -20.11 18.36 3.02
C PHE A 14 -21.20 19.41 2.72
N ALA A 15 -20.90 20.70 2.96
CA ALA A 15 -21.82 21.79 2.65
C ALA A 15 -22.11 21.90 1.14
N ILE A 16 -21.08 21.73 0.29
CA ILE A 16 -21.23 21.72 -1.17
C ILE A 16 -22.12 20.55 -1.62
N ALA A 17 -21.91 19.35 -1.08
CA ALA A 17 -22.72 18.18 -1.42
C ALA A 17 -24.20 18.36 -1.02
N ILE A 18 -24.46 18.96 0.15
CA ILE A 18 -25.83 19.30 0.59
C ILE A 18 -26.46 20.33 -0.35
N ALA A 19 -25.75 21.41 -0.66
CA ALA A 19 -26.25 22.47 -1.55
C ALA A 19 -26.55 21.92 -2.95
N ALA A 20 -25.66 21.09 -3.52
CA ALA A 20 -25.89 20.43 -4.80
C ALA A 20 -27.11 19.51 -4.77
N SER A 21 -27.29 18.76 -3.68
CA SER A 21 -28.45 17.87 -3.49
C SER A 21 -29.76 18.66 -3.42
N LEU A 22 -29.78 19.78 -2.70
CA LEU A 22 -30.95 20.65 -2.61
C LEU A 22 -31.28 21.33 -3.95
N LEU A 23 -30.26 21.76 -4.71
CA LEU A 23 -30.44 22.32 -6.06
C LEU A 23 -31.01 21.30 -7.04
N LEU A 24 -30.51 20.06 -7.01
CA LEU A 24 -31.03 18.94 -7.80
C LEU A 24 -32.48 18.61 -7.45
N LEU A 25 -32.83 18.59 -6.16
CA LEU A 25 -34.22 18.42 -5.71
C LEU A 25 -35.11 19.57 -6.18
N GLY A 26 -34.62 20.81 -6.09
CA GLY A 26 -35.31 22.01 -6.61
C GLY A 26 -35.53 21.93 -8.11
N TRP A 27 -34.55 21.44 -8.87
CA TRP A 27 -34.66 21.22 -10.31
C TRP A 27 -35.67 20.11 -10.65
N ILE A 28 -35.64 18.98 -9.93
CA ILE A 28 -36.64 17.91 -10.07
C ILE A 28 -38.05 18.45 -9.79
N ALA A 29 -38.21 19.29 -8.77
CA ALA A 29 -39.50 19.90 -8.40
C ALA A 29 -40.09 20.83 -9.48
N ARG A 30 -39.27 21.37 -10.41
CA ARG A 30 -39.76 22.16 -11.55
C ARG A 30 -40.53 21.33 -12.57
N GLY A 31 -40.35 20.01 -12.60
CA GLY A 31 -41.07 19.09 -13.48
C GLY A 31 -42.48 18.73 -13.02
N LYS A 32 -43.06 19.45 -12.05
CA LYS A 32 -44.41 19.19 -11.52
C LYS A 32 -45.47 19.45 -12.57
N GLN A 33 -46.45 18.54 -12.66
CA GLN A 33 -47.59 18.65 -13.58
C GLN A 33 -48.84 19.14 -12.83
N GLU A 34 -48.95 18.81 -11.54
CA GLU A 34 -50.10 19.14 -10.70
C GLU A 34 -49.66 19.95 -9.49
N HIS A 35 -50.51 20.89 -9.07
CA HIS A 35 -50.30 21.63 -7.83
C HIS A 35 -50.49 20.68 -6.64
N GLU A 36 -49.41 20.42 -5.91
CA GLU A 36 -49.41 19.51 -4.77
C GLU A 36 -48.83 20.24 -3.55
N PRO A 37 -49.59 20.33 -2.43
CA PRO A 37 -49.07 20.94 -1.22
C PRO A 37 -47.92 20.11 -0.65
N TYR A 38 -46.92 20.83 -0.13
CA TYR A 38 -45.70 20.27 0.47
C TYR A 38 -44.89 19.35 -0.47
N LEU A 39 -44.92 19.61 -1.79
CA LEU A 39 -44.20 18.80 -2.78
C LEU A 39 -42.71 18.64 -2.42
N PHE A 40 -42.02 19.70 -2.00
CA PHE A 40 -40.60 19.64 -1.65
C PHE A 40 -40.31 18.65 -0.50
N LEU A 41 -41.12 18.69 0.56
CA LEU A 41 -41.01 17.76 1.68
C LEU A 41 -41.26 16.32 1.26
N LYS A 42 -42.25 16.10 0.36
CA LYS A 42 -42.50 14.78 -0.21
C LYS A 42 -41.30 14.29 -1.01
N LEU A 43 -40.74 15.12 -1.90
CA LEU A 43 -39.56 14.74 -2.71
C LEU A 43 -38.33 14.45 -1.85
N PHE A 44 -38.13 15.23 -0.78
CA PHE A 44 -37.11 14.94 0.22
C PHE A 44 -37.35 13.55 0.85
N GLY A 45 -38.58 13.25 1.27
CA GLY A 45 -38.96 11.94 1.79
C GLY A 45 -38.72 10.79 0.81
N TYR A 46 -39.11 10.94 -0.46
CA TYR A 46 -38.84 9.93 -1.51
C TYR A 46 -37.33 9.73 -1.74
N SER A 47 -36.53 10.81 -1.66
CA SER A 47 -35.08 10.73 -1.84
C SER A 47 -34.39 10.11 -0.63
N ALA A 48 -34.79 10.49 0.58
CA ALA A 48 -34.31 9.90 1.83
C ALA A 48 -34.64 8.40 1.88
N LEU A 49 -35.86 8.03 1.46
CA LEU A 49 -36.26 6.63 1.33
C LEU A 49 -35.39 5.91 0.30
N GLY A 50 -35.17 6.47 -0.89
CA GLY A 50 -34.29 5.86 -1.90
C GLY A 50 -32.84 5.69 -1.45
N ALA A 51 -32.33 6.60 -0.61
CA ALA A 51 -30.98 6.56 -0.06
C ALA A 51 -30.84 5.65 1.18
N SER A 52 -31.95 5.18 1.75
CA SER A 52 -31.93 4.40 2.99
C SER A 52 -31.34 3.01 2.77
N THR A 53 -30.40 2.66 3.65
CA THR A 53 -29.61 1.44 3.55
C THR A 53 -29.85 0.52 4.73
N PHE A 54 -29.78 -0.78 4.50
CA PHE A 54 -29.69 -1.78 5.55
C PHE A 54 -28.37 -2.55 5.41
N ILE A 55 -27.68 -2.76 6.53
CA ILE A 55 -26.39 -3.47 6.54
C ILE A 55 -26.65 -4.87 7.10
N LEU A 56 -26.38 -5.91 6.30
CA LEU A 56 -26.49 -7.30 6.70
C LEU A 56 -25.20 -8.04 6.33
N ASN A 57 -24.49 -8.59 7.33
CA ASN A 57 -23.22 -9.30 7.15
C ASN A 57 -22.18 -8.53 6.31
N GLY A 58 -22.09 -7.21 6.51
CA GLY A 58 -21.18 -6.33 5.76
C GLY A 58 -21.67 -5.93 4.35
N ILE A 59 -22.75 -6.52 3.85
CA ILE A 59 -23.37 -6.15 2.56
C ILE A 59 -24.38 -5.02 2.81
N ARG A 60 -24.24 -3.92 2.06
CA ARG A 60 -25.20 -2.81 2.09
C ARG A 60 -26.31 -3.05 1.08
N LEU A 61 -27.55 -3.14 1.54
CA LEU A 61 -28.74 -3.38 0.72
C LEU A 61 -29.59 -2.09 0.61
N PRO A 62 -30.08 -1.73 -0.60
CA PRO A 62 -30.92 -0.56 -0.82
C PRO A 62 -32.38 -0.81 -0.41
N VAL A 63 -32.61 -1.20 0.84
CA VAL A 63 -33.94 -1.60 1.34
C VAL A 63 -34.96 -0.47 1.21
N GLY A 64 -34.56 0.79 1.42
CA GLY A 64 -35.49 1.90 1.26
C GLY A 64 -35.99 2.07 -0.18
N PHE A 65 -35.13 1.86 -1.18
CA PHE A 65 -35.57 1.83 -2.57
C PHE A 65 -36.47 0.63 -2.88
N LEU A 66 -36.22 -0.55 -2.27
CA LEU A 66 -37.12 -1.70 -2.39
C LEU A 66 -38.50 -1.42 -1.77
N LEU A 67 -38.56 -0.76 -0.61
CA LEU A 67 -39.81 -0.32 0.01
C LEU A 67 -40.55 0.69 -0.87
N TYR A 68 -39.82 1.60 -1.53
CA TYR A 68 -40.41 2.48 -2.53
C TYR A 68 -41.05 1.68 -3.66
N LEU A 69 -40.36 0.68 -4.22
CA LEU A 69 -40.89 -0.15 -5.30
C LEU A 69 -42.14 -0.95 -4.88
N LEU A 70 -42.16 -1.47 -3.65
CA LEU A 70 -43.25 -2.30 -3.13
C LEU A 70 -44.50 -1.49 -2.75
N PHE A 71 -44.33 -0.35 -2.07
CA PHE A 71 -45.45 0.37 -1.45
C PHE A 71 -45.79 1.71 -2.11
N LEU A 72 -44.84 2.35 -2.80
CA LEU A 72 -44.93 3.76 -3.21
C LEU A 72 -44.64 4.00 -4.70
N ALA A 73 -44.47 2.94 -5.49
CA ALA A 73 -44.12 3.01 -6.91
C ALA A 73 -45.21 3.61 -7.81
N ARG A 74 -46.47 3.65 -7.34
CA ARG A 74 -47.63 4.19 -8.07
C ARG A 74 -48.28 5.36 -7.32
N PRO A 75 -47.62 6.53 -7.22
CA PRO A 75 -48.25 7.72 -6.63
C PRO A 75 -49.43 8.18 -7.49
N ARG A 76 -50.51 8.63 -6.85
CA ARG A 76 -51.69 9.18 -7.55
C ARG A 76 -51.41 10.52 -8.23
N THR A 77 -50.53 11.33 -7.65
CA THR A 77 -50.20 12.69 -8.12
C THR A 77 -48.70 12.82 -8.40
N ASN A 78 -48.33 13.55 -9.46
CA ASN A 78 -46.94 13.79 -9.88
C ASN A 78 -46.01 12.54 -9.88
N PRO A 79 -46.43 11.38 -10.44
CA PRO A 79 -45.69 10.12 -10.32
C PRO A 79 -44.26 10.19 -10.90
N LYS A 80 -44.07 10.94 -12.00
CA LYS A 80 -42.77 11.12 -12.65
C LYS A 80 -41.75 11.81 -11.73
N VAL A 81 -42.17 12.85 -11.00
CA VAL A 81 -41.28 13.65 -10.15
C VAL A 81 -40.88 12.88 -8.90
N LYS A 82 -41.84 12.16 -8.28
CA LYS A 82 -41.59 11.31 -7.11
C LYS A 82 -40.68 10.12 -7.43
N ARG A 83 -40.84 9.52 -8.62
CA ARG A 83 -39.93 8.47 -9.11
C ARG A 83 -38.51 8.99 -9.34
N ARG A 84 -38.35 10.19 -9.90
CA ARG A 84 -37.04 10.82 -10.06
C ARG A 84 -36.37 11.09 -8.71
N ALA A 85 -37.13 11.54 -7.71
CA ALA A 85 -36.62 11.71 -6.34
C ALA A 85 -36.16 10.38 -5.71
N ALA A 86 -36.96 9.31 -5.83
CA ALA A 86 -36.56 7.98 -5.35
C ALA A 86 -35.31 7.44 -6.07
N LEU A 87 -35.22 7.62 -7.39
CA LEU A 87 -34.03 7.26 -8.17
C LEU A 87 -32.80 8.09 -7.77
N PHE A 88 -32.97 9.39 -7.48
CA PHE A 88 -31.90 10.24 -6.98
C PHE A 88 -31.37 9.71 -5.63
N GLY A 89 -32.27 9.32 -4.72
CA GLY A 89 -31.89 8.64 -3.48
C GLY A 89 -31.08 7.36 -3.73
N LEU A 90 -31.51 6.52 -4.68
CA LEU A 90 -30.77 5.31 -5.06
C LEU A 90 -29.38 5.64 -5.64
N CYS A 91 -29.26 6.68 -6.46
CA CYS A 91 -27.95 7.13 -6.96
C CYS A 91 -27.03 7.55 -5.82
N LEU A 92 -27.53 8.30 -4.83
CA LEU A 92 -26.75 8.65 -3.64
C LEU A 92 -26.28 7.42 -2.86
N PHE A 93 -27.15 6.41 -2.72
CA PHE A 93 -26.77 5.13 -2.15
C PHE A 93 -25.62 4.48 -2.91
N LEU A 94 -25.73 4.37 -4.23
CA LEU A 94 -24.69 3.75 -5.07
C LEU A 94 -23.37 4.51 -4.98
N LEU A 95 -23.41 5.83 -5.00
CA LEU A 95 -22.22 6.68 -4.82
C LEU A 95 -21.56 6.42 -3.46
N ASN A 96 -22.34 6.36 -2.38
CA ASN A 96 -21.83 6.08 -1.04
C ASN A 96 -21.27 4.65 -0.90
N ALA A 97 -21.89 3.69 -1.57
CA ALA A 97 -21.42 2.30 -1.60
C ALA A 97 -20.10 2.16 -2.39
N ALA A 98 -19.93 2.92 -3.48
CA ALA A 98 -18.74 2.91 -4.31
C ALA A 98 -17.60 3.79 -3.79
N ALA A 99 -17.90 4.79 -2.95
CA ALA A 99 -16.93 5.73 -2.37
C ALA A 99 -15.67 5.06 -1.78
N PRO A 100 -15.77 4.04 -0.89
CA PRO A 100 -14.56 3.40 -0.34
C PRO A 100 -13.70 2.74 -1.43
N THR A 101 -14.31 2.20 -2.49
CA THR A 101 -13.58 1.62 -3.63
C THR A 101 -12.82 2.70 -4.40
N TRP A 102 -13.43 3.86 -4.62
CA TRP A 102 -12.77 4.98 -5.31
C TRP A 102 -11.64 5.60 -4.49
N GLU A 103 -11.87 5.81 -3.20
CA GLU A 103 -10.84 6.28 -2.27
C GLU A 103 -9.64 5.35 -2.28
N ARG A 104 -9.88 4.03 -2.21
CA ARG A 104 -8.84 3.01 -2.30
C ARG A 104 -8.12 3.05 -3.63
N MET A 105 -8.84 3.14 -4.76
CA MET A 105 -8.23 3.17 -6.09
C MET A 105 -7.34 4.40 -6.31
N ILE A 106 -7.77 5.57 -5.83
CA ILE A 106 -6.99 6.81 -5.91
C ILE A 106 -5.77 6.72 -4.98
N TYR A 107 -5.97 6.20 -3.77
CA TYR A 107 -4.91 6.10 -2.78
C TYR A 107 -3.85 5.06 -3.18
N GLU A 108 -4.23 3.85 -3.58
CA GLU A 108 -3.34 2.72 -3.91
C GLU A 108 -2.73 2.81 -5.32
N ARG A 109 -2.83 3.95 -5.99
CA ARG A 109 -2.21 4.18 -7.29
C ARG A 109 -0.69 4.03 -7.23
N ASP A 110 -0.13 3.40 -8.24
CA ASP A 110 1.31 3.26 -8.45
C ASP A 110 2.02 4.63 -8.51
N ILE A 111 3.10 4.75 -7.74
CA ILE A 111 3.97 5.93 -7.69
C ILE A 111 5.32 5.55 -8.26
N THR A 112 5.80 6.35 -9.22
CA THR A 112 7.07 6.09 -9.88
C THR A 112 8.19 6.91 -9.26
N VAL A 113 9.33 6.30 -8.92
CA VAL A 113 10.57 6.97 -8.48
C VAL A 113 11.65 6.71 -9.53
N ALA A 114 12.62 7.61 -9.69
CA ALA A 114 13.78 7.35 -10.56
C ALA A 114 14.53 6.11 -10.07
N ALA A 115 15.00 5.25 -10.99
CA ALA A 115 15.77 4.09 -10.60
C ALA A 115 17.10 4.49 -9.93
N PRO A 116 17.64 3.65 -9.02
CA PRO A 116 19.02 3.79 -8.60
C PRO A 116 19.97 3.45 -9.76
N ALA A 117 21.28 3.44 -9.50
CA ALA A 117 22.25 2.95 -10.47
C ALA A 117 21.88 1.54 -10.99
N GLY A 118 22.08 1.31 -12.28
CA GLY A 118 21.81 0.01 -12.93
C GLY A 118 22.79 -1.10 -12.54
N ASN A 119 23.83 -0.78 -11.76
CA ASN A 119 24.80 -1.73 -11.23
C ASN A 119 24.70 -1.76 -9.71
N LEU A 120 24.52 -2.96 -9.14
CA LEU A 120 24.34 -3.17 -7.70
C LEU A 120 25.47 -2.55 -6.85
N PHE A 121 26.71 -2.64 -7.31
CA PHE A 121 27.88 -2.16 -6.56
C PHE A 121 28.04 -0.65 -6.58
N ALA A 122 27.26 0.05 -7.41
CA ALA A 122 27.26 1.51 -7.53
C ALA A 122 25.97 2.15 -6.97
N ILE A 123 25.07 1.37 -6.38
CA ILE A 123 23.84 1.89 -5.77
C ILE A 123 24.19 2.59 -4.45
N ASP A 124 23.80 3.86 -4.34
CA ASP A 124 23.66 4.54 -3.06
C ASP A 124 22.23 4.32 -2.54
N PHE A 125 22.06 3.32 -1.67
CA PHE A 125 20.75 2.92 -1.17
C PHE A 125 20.15 3.98 -0.26
N ARG A 126 20.95 4.68 0.55
CA ARG A 126 20.46 5.78 1.41
C ARG A 126 19.91 6.93 0.59
N HIS A 127 20.63 7.39 -0.44
CA HIS A 127 20.16 8.46 -1.31
C HIS A 127 18.92 8.05 -2.10
N HIS A 128 18.88 6.82 -2.61
CA HIS A 128 17.69 6.30 -3.28
C HIS A 128 16.49 6.25 -2.31
N TRP A 129 16.69 5.79 -1.08
CA TRP A 129 15.64 5.76 -0.06
C TRP A 129 15.12 7.14 0.30
N GLN A 130 15.98 8.16 0.40
CA GLN A 130 15.56 9.56 0.60
C GLN A 130 14.68 10.07 -0.54
N SER A 131 15.00 9.69 -1.79
CA SER A 131 14.17 10.03 -2.96
C SER A 131 12.79 9.37 -2.87
N VAL A 132 12.73 8.12 -2.41
CA VAL A 132 11.49 7.35 -2.23
C VAL A 132 10.63 7.96 -1.13
N THR A 133 11.19 8.19 0.07
CA THR A 133 10.45 8.74 1.22
C THR A 133 9.96 10.16 0.97
N SER A 134 10.79 10.99 0.33
CA SER A 134 10.42 12.36 -0.04
C SER A 134 9.27 12.39 -1.06
N LYS A 135 9.30 11.51 -2.08
CA LYS A 135 8.25 11.45 -3.11
C LYS A 135 6.92 10.90 -2.56
N LEU A 136 6.99 10.00 -1.59
CA LEU A 136 5.83 9.39 -0.94
C LEU A 136 5.32 10.17 0.27
N ALA A 137 6.06 11.22 0.70
CA ALA A 137 5.83 11.93 1.96
C ALA A 137 5.69 10.96 3.14
N ILE A 138 6.62 10.00 3.25
CA ILE A 138 6.69 9.06 4.37
C ILE A 138 7.22 9.82 5.59
N THR A 139 6.47 9.77 6.68
CA THR A 139 6.82 10.46 7.93
C THR A 139 6.81 9.55 9.15
N GLY A 140 6.22 8.34 9.03
CA GLY A 140 6.17 7.36 10.11
C GLY A 140 7.44 6.53 10.27
N ASP A 141 7.46 5.71 11.32
CA ASP A 141 8.49 4.68 11.50
C ASP A 141 8.34 3.60 10.42
N THR A 142 9.45 3.24 9.78
CA THR A 142 9.47 2.32 8.64
C THR A 142 10.30 1.08 8.95
N ARG A 143 9.70 -0.08 8.70
CA ARG A 143 10.29 -1.38 9.02
C ARG A 143 10.38 -2.22 7.75
N LEU A 144 11.53 -2.82 7.52
CA LEU A 144 11.74 -3.72 6.39
C LEU A 144 10.88 -4.97 6.60
N GLU A 145 10.25 -5.44 5.53
CA GLU A 145 9.62 -6.76 5.50
C GLU A 145 10.47 -7.71 4.67
N ARG A 146 10.84 -7.28 3.47
CA ARG A 146 11.60 -8.10 2.53
C ARG A 146 12.50 -7.25 1.65
N PHE A 147 13.68 -7.77 1.36
CA PHE A 147 14.60 -7.23 0.36
C PHE A 147 15.03 -8.34 -0.60
N GLU A 148 15.09 -8.02 -1.89
CA GLU A 148 15.63 -8.88 -2.92
C GLU A 148 16.33 -8.06 -4.01
N ALA A 149 17.60 -8.35 -4.26
CA ALA A 149 18.33 -7.89 -5.43
C ALA A 149 18.83 -9.10 -6.23
N ARG A 150 18.74 -9.04 -7.57
CA ARG A 150 19.33 -10.04 -8.48
C ARG A 150 20.19 -9.33 -9.50
N TYR A 151 21.36 -9.88 -9.77
CA TYR A 151 22.39 -9.22 -10.57
C TYR A 151 23.30 -10.25 -11.23
N LYS A 152 23.99 -9.83 -12.28
CA LYS A 152 25.03 -10.64 -12.93
C LYS A 152 26.36 -10.51 -12.19
N SER A 153 27.35 -11.32 -12.57
CA SER A 153 28.69 -11.30 -11.97
C SER A 153 29.37 -9.92 -11.98
N ASP A 154 29.11 -9.11 -13.00
CA ASP A 154 29.60 -7.73 -13.15
C ASP A 154 28.82 -6.68 -12.34
N GLY A 155 27.73 -7.09 -11.67
CA GLY A 155 26.86 -6.20 -10.92
C GLY A 155 25.63 -5.68 -11.70
N ASP A 156 25.47 -5.98 -12.99
CA ASP A 156 24.30 -5.55 -13.80
C ASP A 156 23.00 -6.04 -13.16
N LEU A 157 22.25 -5.09 -12.61
CA LEU A 157 21.07 -5.31 -11.80
C LEU A 157 19.93 -5.80 -12.69
N GLN A 158 19.41 -6.99 -12.45
CA GLN A 158 18.26 -7.57 -13.16
C GLN A 158 16.95 -7.30 -12.43
N ARG A 159 16.99 -7.27 -11.10
CA ARG A 159 15.81 -7.01 -10.25
C ARG A 159 16.27 -6.33 -8.97
N LEU A 160 15.49 -5.36 -8.54
CA LEU A 160 15.53 -4.81 -7.19
C LEU A 160 14.10 -4.73 -6.68
N ARG A 161 13.84 -5.35 -5.53
CA ARG A 161 12.55 -5.31 -4.86
C ARG A 161 12.78 -5.14 -3.37
N TYR A 162 12.06 -4.22 -2.75
CA TYR A 162 12.00 -4.15 -1.30
C TYR A 162 10.63 -3.71 -0.84
N GLU A 163 10.23 -4.31 0.27
CA GLU A 163 8.90 -4.22 0.87
C GLU A 163 9.06 -3.72 2.30
N TRP A 164 8.21 -2.78 2.70
CA TRP A 164 8.28 -2.19 4.04
C TRP A 164 6.90 -1.82 4.57
N ILE A 165 6.82 -1.70 5.89
CA ILE A 165 5.66 -1.23 6.61
C ILE A 165 5.97 0.15 7.17
N GLU A 166 5.05 1.10 7.01
CA GLU A 166 5.04 2.36 7.75
C GLU A 166 3.96 2.30 8.83
N LYS A 167 4.32 2.62 10.08
CA LYS A 167 3.36 2.81 11.17
C LYS A 167 2.85 4.24 11.18
N ARG A 168 1.53 4.40 11.16
CA ARG A 168 0.83 5.68 11.29
C ARG A 168 -0.10 5.68 12.49
N SER A 169 -0.66 6.84 12.81
CA SER A 169 -1.62 6.99 13.92
C SER A 169 -2.90 6.18 13.73
N ASP A 170 -3.29 5.93 12.47
CA ASP A 170 -4.54 5.27 12.07
C ASP A 170 -4.34 3.83 11.57
N GLY A 171 -3.13 3.27 11.66
CA GLY A 171 -2.84 1.89 11.28
C GLY A 171 -1.48 1.72 10.62
N PHE A 172 -1.41 0.80 9.67
CA PHE A 172 -0.19 0.46 8.94
C PHE A 172 -0.40 0.62 7.43
N ILE A 173 0.67 1.04 6.76
CA ILE A 173 0.71 1.05 5.29
C ILE A 173 1.82 0.11 4.85
N TYR A 174 1.46 -0.85 4.02
CA TYR A 174 2.40 -1.72 3.35
C TYR A 174 2.80 -1.11 2.02
N TYR A 175 4.10 -1.11 1.75
CA TYR A 175 4.68 -0.64 0.51
C TYR A 175 5.48 -1.75 -0.15
N ARG A 176 5.45 -1.75 -1.49
CA ARG A 176 6.30 -2.58 -2.33
C ARG A 176 6.91 -1.71 -3.41
N ALA A 177 8.23 -1.60 -3.42
CA ALA A 177 9.00 -1.02 -4.50
C ALA A 177 9.59 -2.12 -5.38
N GLU A 178 9.43 -2.02 -6.69
CA GLU A 178 10.05 -2.94 -7.65
C GLU A 178 10.63 -2.15 -8.84
N LEU A 179 11.86 -2.49 -9.22
CA LEU A 179 12.50 -1.98 -10.43
C LEU A 179 11.70 -2.39 -11.66
N ASP A 180 11.41 -1.43 -12.52
CA ASP A 180 10.69 -1.70 -13.76
C ASP A 180 11.53 -2.54 -14.74
N PRO A 181 10.93 -3.32 -15.65
CA PRO A 181 11.66 -4.14 -16.62
C PRO A 181 12.67 -3.37 -17.50
N GLY A 182 12.40 -2.09 -17.79
CA GLY A 182 13.29 -1.20 -18.52
C GLY A 182 14.41 -0.57 -17.66
N LYS A 183 14.48 -0.91 -16.37
CA LYS A 183 15.49 -0.46 -15.39
C LYS A 183 15.63 1.06 -15.25
N SER A 184 14.61 1.81 -15.66
CA SER A 184 14.61 3.28 -15.71
C SER A 184 13.97 3.91 -14.47
N LYS A 185 13.07 3.17 -13.84
CA LYS A 185 12.27 3.63 -12.71
C LYS A 185 11.97 2.49 -11.73
N VAL A 186 11.64 2.88 -10.51
CA VAL A 186 11.09 1.99 -9.48
C VAL A 186 9.61 2.31 -9.32
N ILE A 187 8.77 1.28 -9.41
CA ILE A 187 7.33 1.37 -9.22
C ILE A 187 7.03 1.02 -7.76
N VAL A 188 6.46 1.98 -7.03
CA VAL A 188 6.05 1.81 -5.64
C VAL A 188 4.54 1.68 -5.57
N LYS A 189 4.08 0.56 -5.02
CA LYS A 189 2.69 0.31 -4.65
C LYS A 189 2.51 0.48 -3.16
N ARG A 190 1.37 1.00 -2.73
CA ARG A 190 1.03 1.16 -1.31
C ARG A 190 -0.37 0.63 -1.06
N ASN A 191 -0.54 -0.12 0.03
CA ASN A 191 -1.79 -0.72 0.45
C ASN A 191 -2.03 -0.37 1.91
N ARG A 192 -3.25 0.06 2.25
CA ARG A 192 -3.64 0.19 3.65
C ARG A 192 -3.87 -1.19 4.23
N LEU A 193 -3.38 -1.42 5.45
CA LEU A 193 -3.60 -2.64 6.19
C LEU A 193 -4.60 -2.39 7.30
N ASP A 194 -5.68 -3.18 7.32
CA ASP A 194 -6.63 -3.19 8.42
C ASP A 194 -6.06 -4.07 9.55
N GLY A 195 -5.98 -3.54 10.76
CA GLY A 195 -5.52 -4.27 11.95
C GLY A 195 -4.04 -4.06 12.31
N GLY A 196 -3.54 -4.86 13.26
CA GLY A 196 -2.18 -4.77 13.77
C GLY A 196 -1.17 -5.59 12.97
N TRP A 197 0.08 -5.12 12.91
CA TRP A 197 1.20 -5.86 12.32
C TRP A 197 2.11 -6.42 13.42
N VAL A 198 1.92 -7.71 13.76
CA VAL A 198 2.56 -8.35 14.94
C VAL A 198 4.09 -8.35 14.87
N GLN A 199 4.67 -8.35 13.66
CA GLN A 199 6.12 -8.43 13.46
C GLN A 199 6.80 -7.06 13.42
N PHE A 200 6.05 -5.96 13.43
CA PHE A 200 6.59 -4.61 13.20
C PHE A 200 7.75 -4.26 14.13
N ASP A 201 7.58 -4.52 15.43
CA ASP A 201 8.57 -4.17 16.45
C ASP A 201 9.82 -5.07 16.40
N ARG A 202 9.76 -6.21 15.70
CA ARG A 202 10.89 -7.15 15.53
C ARG A 202 11.67 -6.92 14.23
N SER A 203 11.14 -6.08 13.35
CA SER A 203 11.74 -5.81 12.05
C SER A 203 12.78 -4.69 12.13
N ILE A 204 13.83 -4.80 11.31
CA ILE A 204 14.86 -3.77 11.20
C ILE A 204 14.29 -2.49 10.58
N PRO A 205 14.68 -1.28 11.06
CA PRO A 205 14.36 -0.05 10.35
C PRO A 205 14.92 -0.07 8.93
N VAL A 206 14.14 0.36 7.94
CA VAL A 206 14.56 0.35 6.52
C VAL A 206 15.85 1.16 6.33
N SER A 207 15.93 2.34 6.95
CA SER A 207 17.12 3.20 6.90
C SER A 207 18.37 2.51 7.44
N ARG A 208 18.24 1.76 8.54
CA ARG A 208 19.35 1.00 9.14
C ARG A 208 19.82 -0.12 8.23
N PHE A 209 18.90 -0.88 7.65
CA PHE A 209 19.22 -1.95 6.71
C PHE A 209 19.94 -1.41 5.47
N LEU A 210 19.41 -0.36 4.84
CA LEU A 210 20.01 0.22 3.64
C LEU A 210 21.35 0.89 3.92
N GLN A 211 21.52 1.50 5.09
CA GLN A 211 22.84 1.95 5.55
C GLN A 211 23.83 0.77 5.63
N LYS A 212 23.42 -0.38 6.18
CA LYS A 212 24.31 -1.56 6.25
C LYS A 212 24.69 -2.06 4.86
N LEU A 213 23.82 -1.95 3.86
CA LEU A 213 24.19 -2.29 2.47
C LEU A 213 25.22 -1.30 1.90
N ASP A 214 25.05 0.00 2.12
CA ASP A 214 26.02 1.02 1.67
C ASP A 214 27.38 0.88 2.35
N ASP A 215 27.39 0.55 3.64
CA ASP A 215 28.60 0.38 4.45
C ASP A 215 29.33 -0.96 4.15
N THR A 216 28.70 -1.86 3.40
CA THR A 216 29.26 -3.19 3.05
C THR A 216 29.81 -3.20 1.63
N GLU A 217 31.01 -3.73 1.44
CA GLU A 217 31.53 -4.04 0.10
C GLU A 217 30.73 -5.19 -0.52
N LEU A 218 29.62 -4.88 -1.20
CA LEU A 218 28.66 -5.89 -1.71
C LEU A 218 29.28 -6.92 -2.65
N ALA A 219 30.37 -6.58 -3.35
CA ALA A 219 31.11 -7.51 -4.19
C ALA A 219 31.75 -8.67 -3.40
N SER A 220 32.07 -8.44 -2.11
CA SER A 220 32.65 -9.45 -1.21
C SER A 220 31.62 -10.44 -0.64
N LEU A 221 30.32 -10.17 -0.81
CA LEU A 221 29.25 -11.05 -0.33
C LEU A 221 29.00 -12.26 -1.24
N LYS A 222 29.78 -12.41 -2.32
CA LYS A 222 29.64 -13.53 -3.24
C LYS A 222 30.06 -14.83 -2.56
N PRO A 223 29.37 -15.96 -2.82
CA PRO A 223 29.86 -17.28 -2.46
C PRO A 223 31.24 -17.58 -3.07
N SER A 224 31.91 -18.63 -2.59
CA SER A 224 33.30 -18.92 -2.96
C SER A 224 33.46 -19.31 -4.43
N THR A 225 32.43 -19.89 -5.04
CA THR A 225 32.44 -20.25 -6.47
C THR A 225 31.94 -19.09 -7.32
N ASP A 226 32.55 -18.89 -8.49
CA ASP A 226 32.08 -17.91 -9.47
C ASP A 226 30.85 -18.42 -10.21
N PHE A 227 29.84 -17.55 -10.31
CA PHE A 227 28.59 -17.83 -10.98
C PHE A 227 28.22 -16.69 -11.94
N PRO A 228 27.48 -16.95 -13.02
CA PRO A 228 26.99 -15.88 -13.89
C PRO A 228 25.90 -15.02 -13.23
N TYR A 229 25.16 -15.56 -12.26
CA TYR A 229 24.07 -14.88 -11.59
C TYR A 229 24.20 -14.94 -10.07
N TYR A 230 23.81 -13.85 -9.42
CA TYR A 230 23.80 -13.71 -7.97
C TYR A 230 22.49 -13.09 -7.47
N SER A 231 22.17 -13.36 -6.22
CA SER A 231 21.07 -12.67 -5.53
C SER A 231 21.38 -12.38 -4.06
N LEU A 232 20.90 -11.24 -3.58
CA LEU A 232 20.85 -10.89 -2.16
C LEU A 232 19.40 -10.91 -1.68
N LYS A 233 19.13 -11.57 -0.54
CA LYS A 233 17.79 -11.69 0.03
C LYS A 233 17.82 -11.48 1.54
N ALA A 234 16.93 -10.66 2.06
CA ALA A 234 16.73 -10.49 3.50
C ALA A 234 15.24 -10.46 3.83
N ASP A 235 14.90 -11.01 4.98
CA ASP A 235 13.62 -10.75 5.64
C ASP A 235 13.91 -9.80 6.82
N GLY A 236 13.01 -8.84 7.08
CA GLY A 236 13.31 -7.76 8.01
C GLY A 236 13.28 -8.15 9.49
N ALA A 237 12.59 -9.23 9.84
CA ALA A 237 12.49 -9.70 11.21
C ALA A 237 13.83 -10.24 11.73
N SER A 238 14.16 -9.95 12.99
CA SER A 238 15.29 -10.60 13.65
C SER A 238 15.06 -12.12 13.77
N VAL A 239 16.13 -12.88 13.59
CA VAL A 239 16.12 -14.35 13.62
C VAL A 239 17.07 -14.86 14.69
N ASN A 240 16.69 -15.97 15.33
CA ASN A 240 17.61 -16.77 16.12
C ASN A 240 18.26 -17.81 15.19
N TYR A 241 19.39 -17.45 14.58
CA TYR A 241 19.99 -18.21 13.50
C TYR A 241 20.79 -19.40 14.04
N GLY A 242 20.44 -20.62 13.64
CA GLY A 242 21.06 -21.85 14.16
C GLY A 242 21.43 -22.90 13.11
N ILE A 243 21.52 -22.53 11.83
CA ILE A 243 21.79 -23.50 10.75
C ILE A 243 23.27 -23.86 10.73
N LYS A 244 23.60 -25.09 11.13
CA LYS A 244 24.99 -25.57 11.28
C LYS A 244 25.67 -25.96 9.95
N ASN A 245 24.91 -26.21 8.89
CA ASN A 245 25.43 -26.76 7.62
C ASN A 245 25.59 -25.71 6.51
N THR A 246 25.58 -24.43 6.86
CA THR A 246 25.72 -23.30 5.92
C THR A 246 26.91 -22.43 6.33
N LYS A 247 27.68 -21.94 5.36
CA LYS A 247 28.71 -20.93 5.62
C LYS A 247 28.04 -19.67 6.18
N SER A 248 28.31 -19.37 7.44
CA SER A 248 27.65 -18.31 8.19
C SER A 248 28.67 -17.29 8.66
N PHE A 249 28.38 -16.00 8.48
CA PHE A 249 29.28 -14.89 8.76
C PHE A 249 28.59 -13.80 9.57
N ILE A 250 29.35 -13.05 10.36
CA ILE A 250 28.91 -11.79 10.97
C ILE A 250 29.48 -10.63 10.16
N LEU A 251 28.61 -9.69 9.78
CA LEU A 251 28.97 -8.42 9.18
C LEU A 251 29.17 -7.39 10.30
N ARG A 252 30.44 -7.07 10.59
CA ARG A 252 30.85 -6.04 11.55
C ARG A 252 31.33 -4.79 10.81
N GLU A 253 31.45 -3.67 11.52
CA GLU A 253 32.07 -2.45 11.00
C GLU A 253 33.54 -2.69 10.57
N THR A 254 34.22 -3.64 11.22
CA THR A 254 35.61 -4.00 10.93
C THR A 254 35.76 -5.06 9.83
N GLY A 255 34.65 -5.53 9.23
CA GLY A 255 34.65 -6.50 8.14
C GLY A 255 33.82 -7.76 8.42
N ILE A 256 34.05 -8.79 7.60
CA ILE A 256 33.32 -10.06 7.60
C ILE A 256 34.10 -11.10 8.40
N SER A 257 33.49 -11.70 9.41
CA SER A 257 34.10 -12.78 10.21
C SER A 257 33.25 -14.05 10.21
N PRO A 258 33.83 -15.25 10.05
CA PRO A 258 33.06 -16.50 10.09
C PRO A 258 32.49 -16.78 11.48
N ILE A 259 31.32 -17.43 11.54
CA ILE A 259 30.70 -17.90 12.77
C ILE A 259 31.11 -19.35 13.01
N GLU A 260 31.75 -19.62 14.15
CA GLU A 260 32.04 -20.98 14.58
C GLU A 260 30.73 -21.72 14.91
N PRO A 261 30.55 -23.00 14.49
CA PRO A 261 29.32 -23.75 14.75
C PRO A 261 28.95 -23.89 16.24
N SER A 262 29.93 -23.79 17.13
CA SER A 262 29.76 -23.81 18.59
C SER A 262 29.09 -22.55 19.14
N ARG A 263 29.12 -21.43 18.41
CA ARG A 263 28.52 -20.15 18.80
C ARG A 263 27.07 -19.99 18.33
N LEU A 264 26.55 -20.96 17.59
CA LEU A 264 25.16 -20.99 17.18
C LEU A 264 24.26 -21.51 18.34
N PRO A 265 23.07 -20.92 18.54
CA PRO A 265 22.44 -19.95 17.66
C PRO A 265 22.79 -18.49 18.00
N VAL A 266 22.77 -17.62 17.00
CA VAL A 266 23.08 -16.18 17.12
C VAL A 266 21.84 -15.36 16.75
N LEU A 267 21.49 -14.38 17.59
CA LEU A 267 20.42 -13.43 17.32
C LEU A 267 20.93 -12.32 16.39
N GLY A 268 20.18 -11.99 15.34
CA GLY A 268 20.53 -10.87 14.46
C GLY A 268 19.57 -10.74 13.28
N TYR A 269 19.89 -9.83 12.35
CA TYR A 269 19.17 -9.71 11.08
C TYR A 269 19.90 -10.47 9.99
N TRP A 270 19.16 -11.26 9.22
CA TRP A 270 19.72 -12.19 8.27
C TRP A 270 19.70 -11.67 6.83
N LEU A 271 20.82 -11.84 6.13
CA LEU A 271 20.97 -11.62 4.70
C LEU A 271 21.62 -12.85 4.08
N ALA A 272 20.99 -13.42 3.07
CA ALA A 272 21.56 -14.47 2.25
C ALA A 272 22.08 -13.92 0.93
N ALA A 273 23.29 -14.35 0.59
CA ALA A 273 23.82 -14.27 -0.75
C ALA A 273 23.76 -15.65 -1.41
N CYS A 274 23.29 -15.69 -2.65
CA CYS A 274 23.24 -16.89 -3.48
C CYS A 274 23.98 -16.65 -4.79
N GLY A 275 24.69 -17.66 -5.27
CA GLY A 275 25.22 -17.76 -6.62
C GLY A 275 24.58 -18.92 -7.36
N SER A 276 24.31 -18.77 -8.66
CA SER A 276 23.78 -19.86 -9.49
C SER A 276 24.13 -19.75 -10.96
N GLY A 277 24.19 -20.90 -11.64
CA GLY A 277 24.24 -20.99 -13.10
C GLY A 277 22.96 -20.48 -13.79
N SER A 278 21.85 -20.33 -13.05
CA SER A 278 20.58 -19.83 -13.57
C SER A 278 20.13 -18.54 -12.88
N PRO A 279 19.34 -17.67 -13.54
CA PRO A 279 18.84 -16.42 -12.94
C PRO A 279 17.91 -16.58 -11.73
N HIS A 280 17.48 -17.80 -11.43
CA HIS A 280 16.47 -18.11 -10.40
C HIS A 280 16.94 -19.16 -9.37
N GLY A 281 18.13 -19.74 -9.54
CA GLY A 281 18.68 -20.75 -8.65
C GLY A 281 19.45 -20.19 -7.46
N CYS A 282 19.95 -21.10 -6.62
CA CYS A 282 20.86 -20.82 -5.51
C CYS A 282 21.70 -22.09 -5.30
N ASP A 283 22.74 -22.24 -6.12
CA ASP A 283 23.58 -23.44 -6.14
C ASP A 283 24.60 -23.40 -4.99
N GLU A 284 25.11 -22.21 -4.68
CA GLU A 284 25.88 -21.94 -3.46
C GLU A 284 25.26 -20.77 -2.68
N ARG A 285 25.22 -20.92 -1.35
CA ARG A 285 24.65 -19.94 -0.42
C ARG A 285 25.66 -19.57 0.67
N ALA A 286 25.74 -18.28 0.96
CA ALA A 286 26.42 -17.73 2.12
C ALA A 286 25.42 -16.90 2.94
N ASP A 287 25.43 -17.11 4.26
CA ASP A 287 24.53 -16.44 5.19
C ASP A 287 25.29 -15.42 6.03
N TYR A 288 24.72 -14.23 6.14
CA TYR A 288 25.30 -13.12 6.88
C TYR A 288 24.33 -12.62 7.94
N LEU A 289 24.86 -12.28 9.11
CA LEU A 289 24.12 -11.68 10.21
C LEU A 289 24.63 -10.27 10.51
N PHE A 290 23.69 -9.36 10.75
CA PHE A 290 23.94 -7.99 11.19
C PHE A 290 23.41 -7.76 12.61
N ASP A 291 24.02 -6.79 13.29
CA ASP A 291 23.61 -6.29 14.61
C ASP A 291 23.40 -7.44 15.64
N SER A 292 24.32 -8.42 15.59
CA SER A 292 24.40 -9.62 16.45
C SER A 292 25.37 -9.49 17.62
#